data_AF-A0A6I1ZUX7-F1
#
_entry.id   AF-A0A6I1ZUX7-F1
#
_cell.length_a   1.000
_cell.length_b   1.000
_cell.length_c   1.000
_cell.angle_alpha   90.00
_cell.angle_beta   90.00
_cell.angle_gamma   90.00
#
_symmetry.space_group_name_H-M   'P 1'
#
loop_
_entity.id
_entity.type
_entity.pdbx_description
1 polymer ?
#
loop_
_entity_poly.entity_id
_entity_poly.type
_entity_poly.pdbx_seq_one_letter_code
_entity_poly.pdbx_strand_id
1 'polypeptide(L)'
;KQQINYQVSQVRAGIRQRSLLYHGKRPPLVIKGKTVIMVDDGLASGYTIMAAVESIRYRQPREIIVAVPVASATALPRVEKIATRVIACVSGFGPEFYVSDFYRYWHDPSDEEVLQCFKEWGLRHRPNLEAMGKK
;
A
#
# COMPACT_ATOMS: atom_id res chain seq x y z
N LYS A 1 20.96 -8.95 17.92
CA LYS A 1 19.73 -9.78 17.90
C LYS A 1 18.60 -9.17 18.74
N GLN A 2 18.83 -8.80 20.01
CA GLN A 2 17.81 -8.17 20.86
C GLN A 2 17.23 -6.87 20.26
N GLN A 3 18.08 -5.95 19.77
CA GLN A 3 17.62 -4.70 19.14
C GLN A 3 16.70 -4.93 17.93
N ILE A 4 17.04 -5.90 17.07
CA ILE A 4 16.21 -6.24 15.89
C ILE A 4 14.84 -6.75 16.35
N ASN A 5 14.81 -7.66 17.32
CA ASN A 5 13.56 -8.21 17.83
C ASN A 5 12.67 -7.14 18.48
N TYR A 6 13.28 -6.18 19.17
CA TYR A 6 12.57 -5.04 19.74
C TYR A 6 11.90 -4.20 18.64
N GLN A 7 12.63 -3.82 17.59
CA GLN A 7 12.08 -3.05 16.48
C GLN A 7 10.97 -3.81 15.74
N VAL A 8 11.15 -5.11 15.51
CA VAL A 8 10.11 -5.97 14.93
C VAL A 8 8.84 -5.97 15.78
N SER A 9 8.97 -6.01 17.11
CA SER A 9 7.83 -5.94 18.04
C SER A 9 7.06 -4.62 17.89
N GLN A 10 7.78 -3.49 17.88
CA GLN A 10 7.17 -2.16 17.72
C GLN A 10 6.41 -2.03 16.39
N VAL A 11 7.05 -2.44 15.29
CA VAL A 11 6.41 -2.40 13.96
C VAL A 11 5.17 -3.30 13.90
N ARG A 12 5.23 -4.51 14.48
CA ARG A 12 4.07 -5.41 14.54
C ARG A 12 2.92 -4.84 15.37
N ALA A 13 3.21 -4.18 16.49
CA ALA A 13 2.20 -3.51 17.30
C ALA A 13 1.53 -2.37 16.50
N GLY A 14 2.33 -1.53 15.83
CA GLY A 14 1.82 -0.46 14.98
C GLY A 14 0.98 -0.96 13.78
N ILE A 15 1.40 -2.05 13.12
CA ILE A 15 0.60 -2.69 12.05
C ILE A 15 -0.73 -3.18 12.61
N ARG A 16 -0.75 -3.80 13.79
CA ARG A 16 -1.99 -4.28 14.42
C ARG A 16 -2.94 -3.14 14.76
N GLN A 17 -2.42 -2.07 15.36
CA GLN A 17 -3.21 -0.89 15.72
C GLN A 17 -3.81 -0.23 14.47
N ARG A 18 -3.00 0.02 13.43
CA ARG A 18 -3.49 0.61 12.18
C ARG A 18 -4.43 -0.31 11.41
N SER A 19 -4.22 -1.63 11.44
CA SER A 19 -5.16 -2.58 10.84
C SER A 19 -6.54 -2.51 11.51
N LEU A 20 -6.59 -2.37 12.84
CA LEU A 20 -7.85 -2.19 13.55
C LEU A 20 -8.49 -0.84 13.25
N LEU A 21 -7.69 0.23 13.18
CA LEU A 21 -8.16 1.59 12.91
C LEU A 21 -8.73 1.73 11.50
N TYR A 22 -7.98 1.30 10.48
CA TYR A 22 -8.31 1.51 9.07
C TYR A 22 -9.33 0.50 8.53
N HIS A 23 -9.20 -0.78 8.93
CA HIS A 23 -10.06 -1.84 8.42
C HIS A 23 -11.28 -2.09 9.32
N GLY A 24 -11.16 -1.80 10.61
CA GLY A 24 -12.21 -2.07 11.59
C GLY A 24 -12.64 -3.53 11.55
N LYS A 25 -13.95 -3.75 11.45
CA LYS A 25 -14.59 -5.08 11.33
C LYS A 25 -14.94 -5.45 9.89
N ARG A 26 -14.42 -4.73 8.87
CA ARG A 26 -14.73 -5.06 7.48
C ARG A 26 -14.18 -6.44 7.15
N PRO A 27 -14.92 -7.26 6.38
CA PRO A 27 -14.38 -8.54 5.92
C PRO A 27 -13.25 -8.30 4.91
N PRO A 28 -12.22 -9.16 4.88
CA PRO A 28 -11.20 -9.11 3.84
C PRO A 28 -11.81 -9.18 2.44
N LEU A 29 -11.26 -8.41 1.51
CA LEU A 29 -11.68 -8.45 0.11
C LEU A 29 -11.37 -9.81 -0.52
N VAL A 30 -12.32 -10.33 -1.30
CA VAL A 30 -12.12 -11.52 -2.13
C VAL A 30 -11.36 -11.13 -3.38
N ILE A 31 -10.07 -11.47 -3.43
CA ILE A 31 -9.18 -11.13 -4.55
C ILE A 31 -8.84 -12.31 -5.46
N LYS A 32 -9.37 -13.51 -5.17
CA LYS A 32 -9.14 -14.71 -5.98
C LYS A 32 -9.57 -14.48 -7.43
N GLY A 33 -8.67 -14.72 -8.38
CA GLY A 33 -8.93 -14.54 -9.81
C GLY A 33 -9.11 -13.07 -10.25
N LYS A 34 -8.81 -12.09 -9.39
CA LYS A 34 -8.87 -10.66 -9.71
C LYS A 34 -7.49 -10.09 -10.04
N THR A 35 -7.43 -9.05 -10.85
CA THR A 35 -6.22 -8.22 -10.98
C THR A 35 -6.18 -7.26 -9.80
N VAL A 36 -5.09 -7.32 -9.02
CA VAL A 36 -4.85 -6.41 -7.89
C VAL A 36 -3.85 -5.36 -8.34
N ILE A 37 -4.21 -4.09 -8.19
CA ILE A 37 -3.32 -2.96 -8.43
C ILE A 37 -2.87 -2.43 -7.07
N MET A 38 -1.58 -2.55 -6.79
CA MET A 38 -0.94 -1.95 -5.62
C MET A 38 -0.39 -0.58 -6.00
N VAL A 39 -0.69 0.42 -5.18
CA VAL A 39 -0.27 1.81 -5.39
C VAL A 39 0.47 2.28 -4.15
N ASP A 40 1.51 3.09 -4.37
CA ASP A 40 2.28 3.80 -3.35
C ASP A 40 2.72 5.16 -3.91
N ASP A 41 3.24 6.05 -3.05
CA ASP A 41 3.80 7.34 -3.47
C ASP A 41 5.10 7.19 -4.29
N GLY A 42 5.86 6.12 -4.03
CA GLY A 42 7.04 5.80 -4.78
C GLY A 42 7.69 4.50 -4.33
N LEU A 43 8.69 4.06 -5.09
CA LEU A 43 9.40 2.82 -4.83
C LEU A 43 10.88 3.11 -4.49
N ALA A 44 11.17 3.36 -3.21
CA ALA A 44 12.54 3.61 -2.75
C ALA A 44 13.40 2.33 -2.72
N SER A 45 13.35 1.55 -1.62
CA SER A 45 14.06 0.27 -1.51
C SER A 45 13.26 -0.92 -2.06
N GLY A 46 11.94 -0.74 -2.17
CA GLY A 46 10.97 -1.74 -2.61
C GLY A 46 10.49 -2.73 -1.55
N TYR A 47 11.09 -2.77 -0.35
CA TYR A 47 10.77 -3.80 0.66
C TYR A 47 9.30 -3.80 1.11
N THR A 48 8.68 -2.62 1.25
CA THR A 48 7.26 -2.50 1.66
C THR A 48 6.35 -3.17 0.64
N ILE A 49 6.51 -2.85 -0.65
CA ILE A 49 5.75 -3.47 -1.73
C ILE A 49 6.04 -4.98 -1.81
N MET A 50 7.29 -5.40 -1.64
CA MET A 50 7.63 -6.82 -1.63
C MET A 50 6.87 -7.58 -0.53
N ALA A 51 6.83 -7.03 0.68
CA ALA A 51 6.06 -7.62 1.78
C ALA A 51 4.55 -7.64 1.47
N ALA A 52 4.02 -6.58 0.87
CA ALA A 52 2.61 -6.52 0.47
C ALA A 52 2.25 -7.59 -0.58
N VAL A 53 3.06 -7.74 -1.64
CA VAL A 53 2.89 -8.75 -2.69
C VAL A 53 2.88 -10.15 -2.08
N GLU A 54 3.86 -10.48 -1.25
CA GLU A 54 3.94 -11.78 -0.57
C GLU A 54 2.71 -12.04 0.32
N SER A 55 2.19 -11.01 1.00
CA SER A 55 1.04 -11.15 1.91
C SER A 55 -0.27 -11.54 1.21
N ILE A 56 -0.41 -11.24 -0.09
CA ILE A 56 -1.63 -11.52 -0.86
C ILE A 56 -1.48 -12.64 -1.87
N ARG A 57 -0.25 -13.07 -2.18
CA ARG A 57 0.05 -14.08 -3.21
C ARG A 57 -0.72 -15.40 -2.98
N TYR A 58 -0.78 -15.87 -1.73
CA TYR A 58 -1.53 -17.08 -1.36
C TYR A 58 -3.06 -16.97 -1.53
N ARG A 59 -3.60 -15.76 -1.70
CA ARG A 59 -5.03 -15.53 -1.97
C ARG A 59 -5.37 -15.67 -3.46
N GLN A 60 -4.42 -16.09 -4.29
CA GLN A 60 -4.57 -16.43 -5.70
C GLN A 60 -5.17 -15.29 -6.57
N PRO A 61 -4.64 -14.06 -6.51
CA PRO A 61 -5.00 -13.06 -7.51
C PRO A 61 -4.61 -13.54 -8.91
N ARG A 62 -5.33 -13.09 -9.93
CA ARG A 62 -4.99 -13.36 -11.34
C ARG A 62 -3.70 -12.65 -11.73
N GLU A 63 -3.55 -11.41 -11.28
CA GLU A 63 -2.37 -10.57 -11.53
C GLU A 63 -2.12 -9.67 -10.33
N ILE A 64 -0.86 -9.32 -10.11
CA ILE A 64 -0.46 -8.29 -9.16
C ILE A 64 0.33 -7.23 -9.93
N ILE A 65 -0.24 -6.05 -10.07
CA ILE A 65 0.37 -4.90 -10.76
C ILE A 65 0.80 -3.91 -9.69
N VAL A 66 2.05 -3.47 -9.71
CA VAL A 66 2.54 -2.36 -8.88
C VAL A 66 2.56 -1.11 -9.75
N ALA A 67 1.91 -0.04 -9.30
CA ALA A 67 1.84 1.23 -10.01
C ALA A 67 2.25 2.38 -9.08
N VAL A 68 3.35 3.04 -9.39
CA VAL A 68 3.91 4.13 -8.58
C VAL A 68 4.27 5.32 -9.47
N PRO A 69 4.18 6.57 -8.98
CA PRO A 69 4.65 7.74 -9.73
C PRO A 69 6.16 7.71 -10.01
N VAL A 70 6.95 7.29 -9.03
CA VAL A 70 8.43 7.27 -9.13
C VAL A 70 9.02 6.00 -8.53
N ALA A 71 10.13 5.51 -9.09
CA ALA A 71 10.86 4.38 -8.55
C ALA A 71 12.39 4.56 -8.62
N SER A 72 13.09 3.99 -7.66
CA SER A 72 14.54 3.80 -7.77
C SER A 72 14.84 2.75 -8.83
N ALA A 73 15.76 3.04 -9.74
CA ALA A 73 16.25 2.09 -10.74
C ALA A 73 16.83 0.81 -10.10
N THR A 74 17.27 0.88 -8.84
CA THR A 74 17.79 -0.29 -8.10
C THR A 74 16.71 -1.16 -7.46
N ALA A 75 15.54 -0.59 -7.17
CA ALA A 75 14.41 -1.31 -6.57
C ALA A 75 13.51 -1.97 -7.61
N LEU A 76 13.37 -1.35 -8.80
CA LEU A 76 12.54 -1.87 -9.90
C LEU A 76 12.81 -3.36 -10.20
N PRO A 77 14.06 -3.80 -10.46
CA PRO A 77 14.32 -5.21 -10.80
C PRO A 77 14.00 -6.19 -9.67
N ARG A 78 13.91 -5.73 -8.42
CA ARG A 78 13.55 -6.59 -7.28
C ARG A 78 12.05 -6.83 -7.23
N VAL A 79 11.26 -5.79 -7.51
CA VAL A 79 9.79 -5.88 -7.50
C VAL A 79 9.27 -6.56 -8.77
N GLU A 80 9.91 -6.34 -9.91
CA GLU A 80 9.57 -7.02 -11.17
C GLU A 80 9.70 -8.55 -11.09
N LYS A 81 10.55 -9.07 -10.19
CA LYS A 81 10.68 -10.52 -9.95
C LYS A 81 9.46 -11.14 -9.26
N ILE A 82 8.62 -10.34 -8.61
CA ILE A 82 7.51 -10.85 -7.78
C ILE A 82 6.13 -10.31 -8.20
N ALA A 83 6.07 -9.15 -8.85
CA ALA A 83 4.85 -8.62 -9.44
C ALA A 83 4.69 -9.11 -10.88
N THR A 84 3.45 -9.20 -11.37
CA THR A 84 3.18 -9.49 -12.79
C THR A 84 3.72 -8.36 -13.67
N ARG A 85 3.52 -7.11 -13.22
CA ARG A 85 3.97 -5.90 -13.90
C ARG A 85 4.29 -4.82 -12.88
N VAL A 86 5.30 -4.01 -13.17
CA VAL A 86 5.61 -2.79 -12.42
C VAL A 86 5.51 -1.61 -13.39
N ILE A 87 4.80 -0.57 -12.99
CA ILE A 87 4.59 0.66 -13.75
C ILE A 87 5.13 1.80 -12.90
N ALA A 88 6.17 2.46 -13.39
CA ALA A 88 6.71 3.68 -12.80
C ALA A 88 6.72 4.79 -13.86
N CYS A 89 6.17 5.96 -13.55
CA CYS A 89 6.18 7.08 -14.50
C CYS A 89 7.59 7.66 -14.67
N VAL A 90 8.37 7.68 -13.58
CA VAL A 90 9.76 8.15 -13.57
C VAL A 90 10.65 7.13 -12.85
N SER A 91 11.86 6.93 -13.36
CA SER A 91 12.90 6.11 -12.72
C SER A 91 14.10 6.98 -12.36
N GLY A 92 14.49 6.99 -11.08
CA GLY A 92 15.68 7.71 -10.59
C GLY A 92 16.92 6.82 -10.58
N PHE A 93 18.03 7.33 -11.10
CA PHE A 93 19.30 6.60 -11.28
C PHE A 93 20.44 7.09 -10.37
N GLY A 94 20.16 8.04 -9.47
CA GLY A 94 21.14 8.59 -8.55
C GLY A 94 21.63 7.56 -7.51
N PRO A 95 22.85 7.76 -6.94
CA PRO A 95 23.36 6.93 -5.85
C PRO A 95 22.49 7.03 -4.59
N GLU A 96 21.84 8.17 -4.40
CA GLU A 96 20.82 8.43 -3.38
C GLU A 96 19.47 8.61 -4.07
N PHE A 97 18.41 8.07 -3.47
CA PHE A 97 17.05 8.17 -3.99
C PHE A 97 16.08 8.33 -2.82
N TYR A 98 15.35 9.44 -2.82
CA TYR A 98 14.25 9.71 -1.90
C TYR A 98 12.99 9.98 -2.72
N VAL A 99 11.88 9.34 -2.33
CA VAL A 99 10.59 9.58 -3.02
C VAL A 99 10.20 11.06 -2.91
N SER A 100 10.46 11.68 -1.75
CA SER A 100 10.17 13.08 -1.46
C SER A 100 10.77 14.08 -2.46
N ASP A 101 11.92 13.78 -3.07
CA ASP A 101 12.59 14.68 -4.01
C ASP A 101 11.77 14.92 -5.29
N PHE A 102 10.80 14.05 -5.58
CA PHE A 102 9.92 14.12 -6.74
C PHE A 102 8.60 14.85 -6.44
N TYR A 103 8.40 15.29 -5.19
CA TYR A 103 7.19 15.98 -4.75
C TYR A 103 7.52 17.40 -4.34
N ARG A 104 6.88 18.39 -5.00
CA ARG A 104 7.00 19.80 -4.61
C ARG A 104 6.56 20.05 -3.16
N TYR A 105 5.57 19.28 -2.71
CA TYR A 105 5.06 19.30 -1.34
C TYR A 105 5.05 17.86 -0.83
N TRP A 106 5.88 17.59 0.17
CA TRP A 106 5.92 16.31 0.86
C TRP A 106 5.12 16.41 2.16
N HIS A 107 4.20 15.47 2.36
CA HIS A 107 3.35 15.41 3.54
C HIS A 107 3.06 13.95 3.87
N ASP A 108 3.45 13.53 5.06
CA ASP A 108 3.11 12.21 5.58
C ASP A 108 1.70 12.29 6.18
N PRO A 109 0.71 11.56 5.64
CA PRO A 109 -0.66 11.69 6.09
C PRO A 109 -0.84 11.16 7.51
N SER A 110 -1.60 11.89 8.32
CA SER A 110 -2.00 11.43 9.65
C SER A 110 -3.06 10.32 9.56
N ASP A 111 -3.23 9.57 10.64
CA ASP A 111 -4.27 8.55 10.73
C ASP A 111 -5.67 9.14 10.48
N GLU A 112 -5.93 10.36 10.96
CA GLU A 112 -7.18 11.10 10.76
C GLU A 112 -7.41 11.44 9.28
N GLU A 113 -6.37 11.88 8.57
CA GLU A 113 -6.43 12.21 7.14
C GLU A 113 -6.71 10.96 6.30
N VAL A 114 -6.09 9.82 6.64
CA VAL A 114 -6.35 8.53 5.99
C VAL A 114 -7.81 8.09 6.21
N LEU A 115 -8.33 8.22 7.44
CA LEU A 115 -9.71 7.88 7.75
C LEU A 115 -10.70 8.79 7.01
N GLN A 116 -10.40 10.08 6.90
CA GLN A 116 -11.19 11.02 6.12
C GLN A 116 -11.21 10.64 4.63
N CYS A 117 -10.08 10.24 4.06
CA CYS A 117 -10.01 9.71 2.69
C CYS A 117 -10.93 8.49 2.49
N PHE A 118 -10.94 7.53 3.43
CA PHE A 118 -11.84 6.37 3.35
C PHE A 118 -13.32 6.75 3.44
N LYS A 119 -13.66 7.75 4.25
CA LYS A 119 -15.04 8.26 4.35
C LYS A 119 -15.49 8.88 3.03
N GLU A 120 -14.66 9.75 2.45
CA GLU A 120 -14.94 10.39 1.16
C GLU A 120 -15.08 9.37 0.03
N TRP A 121 -14.19 8.38 -0.02
CA TRP A 121 -14.29 7.30 -0.99
C TRP A 121 -15.61 6.53 -0.85
N GLY A 122 -16.01 6.22 0.38
CA GLY A 122 -17.28 5.57 0.69
C GLY A 122 -18.49 6.35 0.20
N LEU A 123 -18.51 7.68 0.41
CA LEU A 123 -19.58 8.56 -0.05
C LEU A 123 -19.67 8.59 -1.59
N ARG A 124 -18.53 8.64 -2.29
CA ARG A 124 -18.48 8.67 -3.76
C ARG A 124 -18.94 7.37 -4.41
N HIS A 125 -18.66 6.22 -3.79
CA HIS A 125 -18.86 4.90 -4.40
C HIS A 125 -20.02 4.10 -3.80
N ARG A 126 -20.62 4.56 -2.70
CA ARG A 126 -21.79 3.94 -2.06
C ARG A 126 -22.80 4.97 -1.53
N PRO A 127 -23.34 5.85 -2.39
CA PRO A 127 -24.22 6.94 -1.95
C PRO A 127 -25.52 6.47 -1.26
N ASN A 128 -25.96 5.22 -1.44
CA ASN A 128 -27.28 4.74 -0.99
C ASN A 128 -27.28 3.75 0.21
N LEU A 129 -26.18 3.53 0.92
CA LEU A 129 -26.20 2.62 2.08
C LEU A 129 -26.98 3.16 3.28
N GLU A 130 -27.14 4.49 3.42
CA GLU A 130 -27.98 5.07 4.48
C GLU A 130 -29.49 4.87 4.23
N ALA A 131 -29.91 4.62 2.99
CA ALA A 131 -31.32 4.37 2.64
C ALA A 131 -31.78 2.92 2.93
N MET A 132 -30.86 1.98 3.16
CA MET A 132 -31.17 0.57 3.40
C MET A 132 -31.08 0.15 4.88
N GLY A 133 -30.71 1.06 5.79
CA GLY A 133 -30.57 0.80 7.23
C GLY A 133 -31.81 1.14 8.08
N LYS A 134 -32.92 1.57 7.47
CA LYS A 134 -34.22 1.72 8.15
C LYS A 134 -35.22 0.71 7.58
N LYS A 135 -35.18 -0.52 8.08
CA LYS A 135 -36.34 -1.40 8.19
C LYS A 135 -36.25 -2.16 9.51
#